data_AF-A0A2A2RIC0-F1
#
_entry.id   AF-A0A2A2RIC0-F1
#
_cell.length_a   1.000
_cell.length_b   1.000
_cell.length_c   1.000
_cell.angle_alpha   90.00
_cell.angle_beta   90.00
_cell.angle_gamma   90.00
#
_symmetry.space_group_name_H-M   'P 1'
#
loop_
_entity.id
_entity.type
_entity.pdbx_description
1 polymer ?
#
loop_
_entity_poly.entity_id
_entity_poly.type
_entity_poly.pdbx_seq_one_letter_code
_entity_poly.pdbx_strand_id
1 'polypeptide(L)'
;MPSSRRTFLTSSMATAAALAATTRPARAATAAGREYYEIRCYHLKADTRLKASAPRAPVEAYLANALLPALSRRNVGPVGVFTEIKVDKPKGTSEPVADSPLWVLIPHATLESFHAVSADLVTDPQLQAAGAAYLQVEKAKPAFERIDTWLLRAFASMPRLEVPAFSKAKAPGRVFEMRDYESHSELKALNKMAMFDEGETQLMRDLGMSPVFFGQALAGPNLPHLRYFTSGPTLEAHLAAWKKFGPDPRWVKMKDDPRWANNTSRNTARFLVPAACSQL
;
A
#
# COMPACT_ATOMS: atom_id res chain seq x y z
N MET A 1 52.76 -25.25 -22.33
CA MET A 1 52.78 -26.11 -21.12
C MET A 1 51.35 -26.31 -20.64
N PRO A 2 50.78 -27.52 -20.76
CA PRO A 2 49.42 -27.82 -20.30
C PRO A 2 49.48 -28.62 -18.99
N SER A 3 48.74 -28.19 -17.96
CA SER A 3 48.28 -29.04 -16.85
C SER A 3 47.23 -28.22 -16.07
N SER A 4 46.15 -28.72 -15.51
CA SER A 4 45.68 -30.09 -15.32
C SER A 4 44.18 -29.99 -15.02
N ARG A 5 43.38 -30.80 -15.73
CA ARG A 5 41.97 -31.07 -15.36
C ARG A 5 41.99 -31.94 -14.12
N ARG A 6 41.41 -31.48 -13.01
CA ARG A 6 41.11 -32.35 -11.86
C ARG A 6 39.68 -32.85 -11.96
N THR A 7 39.56 -33.99 -12.63
CA THR A 7 38.49 -34.95 -12.44
C THR A 7 38.68 -35.57 -11.06
N PHE A 8 37.68 -35.50 -10.18
CA PHE A 8 37.61 -36.40 -9.03
C PHE A 8 36.29 -37.16 -9.06
N LEU A 9 36.46 -38.46 -8.88
CA LEU A 9 35.52 -39.53 -9.15
C LEU A 9 34.33 -39.53 -8.21
N THR A 10 33.20 -39.87 -8.79
CA THR A 10 32.01 -40.47 -8.20
C THR A 10 32.35 -41.64 -7.28
N SER A 11 31.82 -41.60 -6.06
CA SER A 11 31.55 -42.77 -5.24
C SER A 11 30.22 -42.57 -4.52
N SER A 12 29.20 -43.28 -5.00
CA SER A 12 27.89 -43.43 -4.38
C SER A 12 27.94 -44.60 -3.38
N MET A 13 27.34 -44.46 -2.19
CA MET A 13 26.29 -45.35 -1.67
C MET A 13 25.92 -45.05 -0.20
N ALA A 14 24.65 -44.64 -0.05
CA ALA A 14 23.62 -45.05 0.91
C ALA A 14 23.77 -44.88 2.46
N THR A 15 22.60 -44.60 3.06
CA THR A 15 22.20 -44.55 4.49
C THR A 15 22.46 -43.21 5.21
N ALA A 16 21.53 -42.53 5.88
CA ALA A 16 20.18 -42.85 6.36
C ALA A 16 19.26 -41.62 6.29
N ALA A 17 17.96 -41.85 6.06
CA ALA A 17 16.94 -40.82 6.16
C ALA A 17 16.69 -40.45 7.64
N ALA A 18 17.31 -39.38 8.12
CA ALA A 18 16.84 -38.67 9.30
C ALA A 18 15.94 -37.54 8.83
N LEU A 19 14.61 -37.74 8.95
CA LEU A 19 13.63 -36.65 8.95
C LEU A 19 13.87 -35.80 10.20
N ALA A 20 14.92 -34.98 10.20
CA ALA A 20 15.02 -33.86 11.11
C ALA A 20 13.96 -32.86 10.65
N ALA A 21 12.77 -32.93 11.26
CA ALA A 21 11.84 -31.82 11.26
C ALA A 21 12.60 -30.64 11.87
N THR A 22 13.17 -29.79 11.01
CA THR A 22 13.64 -28.47 11.41
C THR A 22 12.39 -27.70 11.79
N THR A 23 12.01 -27.82 13.07
CA THR A 23 11.13 -26.86 13.72
C THR A 23 11.88 -25.54 13.65
N ARG A 24 11.60 -24.79 12.57
CA ARG A 24 12.00 -23.40 12.44
C ARG A 24 11.53 -22.74 13.73
N PRO A 25 12.42 -22.18 14.55
CA PRO A 25 12.01 -21.61 15.82
C PRO A 25 10.92 -20.60 15.50
N ALA A 26 9.76 -20.75 16.15
CA ALA A 26 8.76 -19.71 16.16
C ALA A 26 9.50 -18.47 16.63
N ARG A 27 9.70 -17.52 15.72
CA ARG A 27 10.34 -16.24 16.02
C ARG A 27 9.57 -15.71 17.20
N ALA A 28 10.21 -15.67 18.37
CA ALA A 28 9.65 -15.08 19.57
C ALA A 28 9.04 -13.74 19.14
N ALA A 29 7.77 -13.52 19.49
CA ALA A 29 7.07 -12.28 19.19
C ALA A 29 7.84 -11.15 19.87
N THR A 30 8.78 -10.56 19.14
CA THR A 30 9.42 -9.31 19.48
C THR A 30 8.31 -8.30 19.68
N ALA A 31 8.36 -7.52 20.76
CA ALA A 31 7.44 -6.41 21.08
C ALA A 31 6.89 -5.81 19.79
N ALA A 32 5.56 -5.91 19.59
CA ALA A 32 4.94 -5.76 18.28
C ALA A 32 5.40 -4.46 17.59
N GLY A 33 6.28 -4.61 16.60
CA GLY A 33 6.82 -3.48 15.85
C GLY A 33 5.73 -2.80 15.02
N ARG A 34 5.97 -1.53 14.67
CA ARG A 34 5.16 -0.81 13.69
C ARG A 34 5.31 -1.49 12.32
N GLU A 35 4.20 -1.71 11.65
CA GLU A 35 4.18 -2.22 10.28
C GLU A 35 4.87 -1.24 9.31
N TYR A 36 5.22 -1.77 8.16
CA TYR A 36 5.62 -1.01 6.98
C TYR A 36 4.56 -1.19 5.90
N TYR A 37 4.35 -0.15 5.11
CA TYR A 37 3.42 -0.19 3.99
C TYR A 37 4.18 0.07 2.70
N GLU A 38 4.03 -0.84 1.74
CA GLU A 38 4.39 -0.59 0.35
C GLU A 38 3.15 -0.05 -0.38
N ILE A 39 3.27 1.13 -0.98
CA ILE A 39 2.28 1.63 -1.92
C ILE A 39 2.88 1.57 -3.32
N ARG A 40 2.24 0.86 -4.24
CA ARG A 40 2.56 0.92 -5.67
C ARG A 40 1.52 1.75 -6.41
N CYS A 41 1.97 2.57 -7.35
CA CYS A 41 1.11 3.26 -8.31
C CYS A 41 1.48 2.82 -9.72
N TYR A 42 0.59 2.10 -10.40
CA TYR A 42 0.72 1.79 -11.81
C TYR A 42 0.08 2.92 -12.60
N HIS A 43 0.89 3.81 -13.14
CA HIS A 43 0.45 4.88 -14.03
C HIS A 43 0.03 4.27 -15.37
N LEU A 44 -1.20 4.55 -15.81
CA LEU A 44 -1.75 4.01 -17.07
C LEU A 44 -1.89 5.08 -18.14
N LYS A 45 -2.17 6.33 -17.73
CA LYS A 45 -2.29 7.46 -18.64
C LYS A 45 -0.99 7.69 -19.40
N ALA A 46 -1.11 7.97 -20.70
CA ALA A 46 0.05 8.34 -21.50
C ALA A 46 0.70 9.63 -21.00
N ASP A 47 2.02 9.59 -20.92
CA ASP A 47 2.84 10.74 -20.54
C ASP A 47 4.15 10.71 -21.35
N THR A 48 5.28 10.40 -20.70
CA THR A 48 6.60 10.50 -21.33
C THR A 48 6.96 9.31 -22.21
N ARG A 49 6.51 8.09 -21.88
CA ARG A 49 6.92 6.86 -22.57
C ARG A 49 5.85 6.28 -23.48
N LEU A 50 4.58 6.33 -23.08
CA LEU A 50 3.47 5.80 -23.86
C LEU A 50 2.96 6.81 -24.88
N LYS A 51 2.63 6.31 -26.07
CA LYS A 51 1.94 7.10 -27.10
C LYS A 51 0.42 7.20 -26.87
N ALA A 52 -0.14 6.23 -26.16
CA ALA A 52 -1.56 6.13 -25.83
C ALA A 52 -1.70 5.47 -24.45
N SER A 53 -2.74 5.83 -23.69
CA SER A 53 -2.98 5.28 -22.35
C SER A 53 -3.07 3.75 -22.40
N ALA A 54 -2.39 3.08 -21.47
CA ALA A 54 -2.42 1.64 -21.36
C ALA A 54 -3.79 1.16 -20.86
N PRO A 55 -4.34 0.07 -21.43
CA PRO A 55 -5.55 -0.53 -20.88
C PRO A 55 -5.27 -1.06 -19.48
N ARG A 56 -6.25 -0.93 -18.59
CA ARG A 56 -6.16 -1.36 -17.19
C ARG A 56 -6.19 -2.88 -17.00
N ALA A 57 -6.89 -3.60 -17.88
CA ALA A 57 -7.18 -5.02 -17.74
C ALA A 57 -5.94 -5.94 -17.57
N PRO A 58 -4.83 -5.76 -18.31
CA PRO A 58 -3.63 -6.58 -18.11
C PRO A 58 -3.03 -6.45 -16.70
N VAL A 59 -3.01 -5.24 -16.14
CA VAL A 59 -2.49 -5.00 -14.79
C VAL A 59 -3.44 -5.59 -13.75
N GLU A 60 -4.75 -5.36 -13.87
CA GLU A 60 -5.74 -5.96 -12.95
C GLU A 60 -5.70 -7.49 -12.97
N ALA A 61 -5.57 -8.11 -14.14
CA ALA A 61 -5.45 -9.56 -14.28
C ALA A 61 -4.18 -10.09 -13.60
N TYR A 62 -3.03 -9.41 -13.77
CA TYR A 62 -1.80 -9.76 -13.07
C TYR A 62 -1.95 -9.65 -11.55
N LEU A 63 -2.53 -8.54 -11.07
CA LEU A 63 -2.75 -8.33 -9.64
C LEU A 63 -3.64 -9.43 -9.06
N ALA A 64 -4.79 -9.70 -9.69
CA ALA A 64 -5.77 -10.67 -9.23
C ALA A 64 -5.26 -12.12 -9.28
N ASN A 65 -4.64 -12.52 -10.38
CA ASN A 65 -4.36 -13.93 -10.67
C ASN A 65 -2.94 -14.35 -10.27
N ALA A 66 -2.00 -13.41 -10.14
CA ALA A 66 -0.60 -13.71 -9.87
C ALA A 66 -0.10 -13.07 -8.57
N LEU A 67 -0.13 -11.73 -8.46
CA LEU A 67 0.50 -11.02 -7.34
C LEU A 67 -0.22 -11.29 -6.01
N LEU A 68 -1.54 -11.07 -5.92
CA LEU A 68 -2.29 -11.24 -4.67
C LEU A 68 -2.21 -12.69 -4.14
N PRO A 69 -2.38 -13.74 -4.98
CA PRO A 69 -2.15 -15.12 -4.54
C PRO A 69 -0.72 -15.37 -4.04
N ALA A 70 0.30 -14.82 -4.71
CA ALA A 70 1.69 -14.99 -4.30
C ALA A 70 2.02 -14.27 -2.97
N LEU A 71 1.45 -13.09 -2.73
CA LEU A 71 1.52 -12.39 -1.45
C LEU A 71 0.81 -13.18 -0.35
N SER A 72 -0.37 -13.72 -0.64
CA SER A 72 -1.14 -14.55 0.30
C SER A 72 -0.38 -15.80 0.73
N ARG A 73 0.30 -16.49 -0.20
CA ARG A 73 1.18 -17.64 0.13
C ARG A 73 2.34 -17.28 1.07
N ARG A 74 2.70 -15.99 1.16
CA ARG A 74 3.75 -15.46 2.03
C ARG A 74 3.20 -14.82 3.31
N ASN A 75 1.90 -14.98 3.58
CA ASN A 75 1.19 -14.35 4.69
C ASN A 75 1.28 -12.81 4.66
N VAL A 76 1.34 -12.23 3.46
CA VAL A 76 1.33 -10.79 3.24
C VAL A 76 -0.08 -10.36 2.84
N GLY A 77 -0.71 -9.57 3.70
CA GLY A 77 -2.05 -9.05 3.49
C GLY A 77 -2.70 -8.55 4.78
N PRO A 78 -3.89 -7.94 4.70
CA PRO A 78 -4.71 -7.78 3.49
C PRO A 78 -4.17 -6.71 2.53
N VAL A 79 -4.29 -6.97 1.22
CA VAL A 79 -3.82 -6.11 0.13
C VAL A 79 -4.98 -5.31 -0.48
N GLY A 80 -4.85 -3.99 -0.50
CA GLY A 80 -5.79 -3.11 -1.18
C GLY A 80 -5.42 -2.90 -2.63
N VAL A 81 -6.40 -2.90 -3.54
CA VAL A 81 -6.22 -2.51 -4.95
C VAL A 81 -7.30 -1.50 -5.30
N PHE A 82 -6.93 -0.34 -5.84
CA PHE A 82 -7.87 0.77 -6.01
C PHE A 82 -7.73 1.49 -7.35
N THR A 83 -8.85 2.02 -7.82
CA THR A 83 -8.94 3.04 -8.88
C THR A 83 -9.48 4.34 -8.31
N GLU A 84 -9.22 5.45 -8.99
CA GLU A 84 -9.67 6.78 -8.60
C GLU A 84 -11.07 7.10 -9.11
N ILE A 85 -11.82 7.80 -8.27
CA ILE A 85 -13.06 8.48 -8.64
C ILE A 85 -12.90 9.97 -8.39
N LYS A 86 -13.59 10.78 -9.21
CA LYS A 86 -13.75 12.20 -8.97
C LYS A 86 -15.07 12.41 -8.23
N VAL A 87 -15.02 13.20 -7.15
CA VAL A 87 -16.17 13.45 -6.27
C VAL A 87 -16.62 14.91 -6.39
N ASP A 88 -17.91 15.11 -6.68
CA ASP A 88 -18.60 16.40 -6.51
C ASP A 88 -19.16 16.44 -5.09
N LYS A 89 -18.38 16.99 -4.15
CA LYS A 89 -18.74 17.00 -2.72
C LYS A 89 -20.07 17.72 -2.42
N PRO A 90 -20.38 18.88 -3.04
CA PRO A 90 -21.69 19.52 -2.88
C PRO A 90 -22.86 18.64 -3.29
N LYS A 91 -22.74 17.91 -4.41
CA LYS A 91 -23.81 17.02 -4.90
C LYS A 91 -23.79 15.63 -4.28
N GLY A 92 -22.70 15.24 -3.63
CA GLY A 92 -22.51 13.90 -3.09
C GLY A 92 -22.41 12.82 -4.16
N THR A 93 -22.02 13.18 -5.38
CA THR A 93 -21.91 12.25 -6.52
C THR A 93 -20.46 11.98 -6.87
N SER A 94 -20.22 10.91 -7.63
CA SER A 94 -18.89 10.57 -8.13
C SER A 94 -18.90 9.95 -9.51
N GLU A 95 -17.83 10.16 -10.26
CA GLU A 95 -17.58 9.57 -11.57
C GLU A 95 -16.20 8.87 -11.59
N PRO A 96 -16.05 7.71 -12.26
CA PRO A 96 -14.74 7.11 -12.46
C PRO A 96 -13.78 8.05 -13.20
N VAL A 97 -12.51 8.08 -12.78
CA VAL A 97 -11.48 8.80 -13.53
C VAL A 97 -11.04 7.93 -14.70
N ALA A 98 -11.23 8.42 -15.93
CA ALA A 98 -10.71 7.77 -17.13
C ALA A 98 -9.18 7.66 -17.07
N ASP A 99 -8.63 6.51 -17.48
CA ASP A 99 -7.20 6.19 -17.40
C ASP A 99 -6.59 6.36 -15.99
N SER A 100 -7.41 6.25 -14.94
CA SER A 100 -6.95 6.26 -13.55
C SER A 100 -5.76 5.32 -13.35
N PRO A 101 -4.74 5.73 -12.56
CA PRO A 101 -3.76 4.77 -12.08
C PRO A 101 -4.41 3.67 -11.24
N LEU A 102 -3.71 2.53 -11.12
CA LEU A 102 -4.02 1.52 -10.12
C LEU A 102 -3.11 1.69 -8.91
N TRP A 103 -3.72 1.86 -7.73
CA TRP A 103 -3.02 1.93 -6.47
C TRP A 103 -3.06 0.57 -5.77
N VAL A 104 -1.93 0.11 -5.25
CA VAL A 104 -1.83 -1.14 -4.49
C VAL A 104 -1.21 -0.85 -3.13
N LEU A 105 -1.90 -1.24 -2.05
CA LEU A 105 -1.41 -1.16 -0.67
C LEU A 105 -1.06 -2.54 -0.16
N ILE A 106 0.20 -2.75 0.21
CA ILE A 106 0.73 -4.03 0.69
C ILE A 106 1.33 -3.82 2.09
N PRO A 107 0.76 -4.42 3.15
CA PRO A 107 1.32 -4.34 4.50
C PRO A 107 2.45 -5.35 4.69
N HIS A 108 3.53 -4.92 5.33
CA HIS A 108 4.67 -5.73 5.72
C HIS A 108 4.86 -5.64 7.24
N ALA A 109 4.95 -6.80 7.90
CA ALA A 109 5.17 -6.82 9.35
C ALA A 109 6.50 -6.18 9.78
N THR A 110 7.52 -6.23 8.92
CA THR A 110 8.85 -5.66 9.16
C THR A 110 9.48 -5.17 7.85
N LEU A 111 10.56 -4.39 7.95
CA LEU A 111 11.34 -3.97 6.78
C LEU A 111 11.99 -5.16 6.04
N GLU A 112 12.41 -6.20 6.78
CA GLU A 112 12.94 -7.43 6.19
C GLU A 112 11.86 -8.18 5.40
N SER A 113 10.59 -8.10 5.82
CA SER A 113 9.48 -8.66 5.04
C SER A 113 9.34 -7.97 3.70
N PHE A 114 9.44 -6.63 3.63
CA PHE A 114 9.45 -5.90 2.36
C PHE A 114 10.59 -6.39 1.45
N HIS A 115 11.83 -6.39 1.96
CA HIS A 115 13.00 -6.84 1.19
C HIS A 115 12.88 -8.29 0.70
N ALA A 116 12.55 -9.24 1.59
CA ALA A 116 12.49 -10.66 1.25
C ALA A 116 11.36 -10.96 0.27
N VAL A 117 10.17 -10.40 0.48
CA VAL A 117 9.02 -10.63 -0.40
C VAL A 117 9.28 -10.08 -1.80
N SER A 118 9.89 -8.90 -1.93
CA SER A 118 10.27 -8.35 -3.24
C SER A 118 11.19 -9.29 -4.02
N ALA A 119 12.19 -9.89 -3.37
CA ALA A 119 13.08 -10.85 -4.00
C ALA A 119 12.36 -12.16 -4.35
N ASP A 120 11.59 -12.72 -3.40
CA ASP A 120 10.91 -14.00 -3.56
C ASP A 120 9.86 -13.98 -4.67
N LEU A 121 9.17 -12.84 -4.88
CA LEU A 121 8.17 -12.71 -5.94
C LEU A 121 8.80 -12.81 -7.34
N VAL A 122 10.03 -12.32 -7.52
CA VAL A 122 10.74 -12.35 -8.81
C VAL A 122 11.05 -13.79 -9.22
N THR A 123 11.40 -14.64 -8.26
CA THR A 123 11.79 -16.04 -8.52
C THR A 123 10.64 -17.03 -8.34
N ASP A 124 9.40 -16.57 -8.12
CA ASP A 124 8.24 -17.43 -7.89
C ASP A 124 7.70 -18.00 -9.22
N PRO A 125 7.86 -19.31 -9.51
CA PRO A 125 7.44 -19.88 -10.78
C PRO A 125 5.92 -19.86 -10.97
N GLN A 126 5.13 -19.92 -9.88
CA GLN A 126 3.66 -19.85 -9.98
C GLN A 126 3.22 -18.42 -10.33
N LEU A 127 3.85 -17.40 -9.74
CA LEU A 127 3.60 -16.01 -10.12
C LEU A 127 4.02 -15.76 -11.57
N GLN A 128 5.20 -16.22 -11.98
CA GLN A 128 5.68 -16.05 -13.35
C GLN A 128 4.74 -16.67 -14.38
N ALA A 129 4.27 -17.90 -14.11
CA ALA A 129 3.31 -18.58 -14.99
C ALA A 129 1.95 -17.86 -15.02
N ALA A 130 1.36 -17.55 -13.86
CA ALA A 130 0.05 -16.90 -13.78
C ALA A 130 0.08 -15.45 -14.30
N GLY A 131 1.23 -14.78 -14.22
CA GLY A 131 1.43 -13.40 -14.62
C GLY A 131 2.04 -13.21 -16.01
N ALA A 132 2.31 -14.30 -16.75
CA ALA A 132 3.09 -14.26 -17.99
C ALA A 132 2.58 -13.22 -19.01
N ALA A 133 1.25 -13.13 -19.19
CA ALA A 133 0.61 -12.18 -20.10
C ALA A 133 0.92 -10.71 -19.78
N TYR A 134 1.21 -10.39 -18.52
CA TYR A 134 1.62 -9.06 -18.07
C TYR A 134 3.15 -8.90 -18.03
N LEU A 135 3.86 -9.91 -17.52
CA LEU A 135 5.32 -9.85 -17.31
C LEU A 135 6.11 -9.91 -18.61
N GLN A 136 5.54 -10.48 -19.66
CA GLN A 136 6.21 -10.72 -20.95
C GLN A 136 5.57 -9.90 -22.09
N VAL A 137 4.89 -8.79 -21.75
CA VAL A 137 4.32 -7.90 -22.77
C VAL A 137 5.36 -7.40 -23.76
N GLU A 138 4.99 -7.35 -25.03
CA GLU A 138 5.83 -6.79 -26.08
C GLU A 138 6.13 -5.30 -25.81
N LYS A 139 7.33 -4.85 -26.14
CA LYS A 139 7.72 -3.43 -26.03
C LYS A 139 6.75 -2.48 -26.74
N ALA A 140 6.09 -2.92 -27.81
CA ALA A 140 5.11 -2.15 -28.56
C ALA A 140 3.73 -2.04 -27.89
N LYS A 141 3.42 -2.90 -26.90
CA LYS A 141 2.15 -2.94 -26.17
C LYS A 141 2.40 -3.00 -24.64
N PRO A 142 3.11 -2.01 -24.08
CA PRO A 142 3.42 -1.98 -22.65
C PRO A 142 2.14 -1.90 -21.80
N ALA A 143 2.13 -2.58 -20.65
CA ALA A 143 0.95 -2.68 -19.77
C ALA A 143 0.71 -1.45 -18.88
N PHE A 144 1.66 -0.53 -18.78
CA PHE A 144 1.61 0.67 -17.94
C PHE A 144 2.57 1.72 -18.52
N GLU A 145 2.57 2.95 -18.00
CA GLU A 145 3.51 4.04 -18.27
C GLU A 145 4.72 3.96 -17.33
N ARG A 146 4.47 3.98 -16.02
CA ARG A 146 5.48 3.87 -14.97
C ARG A 146 4.89 3.19 -13.74
N ILE A 147 5.75 2.63 -12.90
CA ILE A 147 5.39 2.19 -11.55
C ILE A 147 6.18 3.06 -10.58
N ASP A 148 5.48 3.79 -9.72
CA ASP A 148 6.08 4.39 -8.53
C ASP A 148 5.86 3.48 -7.32
N THR A 149 6.82 3.48 -6.40
CA THR A 149 6.72 2.77 -5.13
C THR A 149 7.10 3.68 -3.98
N TRP A 150 6.28 3.69 -2.94
CA TRP A 150 6.59 4.29 -1.65
C TRP A 150 6.73 3.22 -0.60
N LEU A 151 7.75 3.37 0.24
CA LEU A 151 7.88 2.62 1.48
C LEU A 151 7.54 3.54 2.64
N LEU A 152 6.56 3.13 3.45
CA LEU A 152 6.10 3.89 4.59
C LEU A 152 6.26 3.10 5.88
N ARG A 153 6.48 3.80 6.99
CA ARG A 153 6.43 3.24 8.35
C ARG A 153 5.12 3.65 9.01
N ALA A 154 4.35 2.69 9.52
CA ALA A 154 3.08 2.93 10.21
C ALA A 154 3.24 3.95 11.34
N PHE A 155 2.20 4.68 11.75
CA PHE A 155 2.23 5.62 12.87
C PHE A 155 2.30 4.92 14.24
N ALA A 156 2.67 5.63 15.32
CA ALA A 156 2.68 5.04 16.66
C ALA A 156 1.26 4.87 17.20
N SER A 157 0.37 5.83 16.91
CA SER A 157 -1.05 5.79 17.27
C SER A 157 -1.87 4.77 16.46
N MET A 158 -1.29 4.22 15.39
CA MET A 158 -1.89 3.18 14.55
C MET A 158 -0.77 2.30 13.98
N PRO A 159 -0.19 1.39 14.79
CA PRO A 159 1.02 0.65 14.43
C PRO A 159 0.77 -0.45 13.39
N ARG A 160 -0.49 -0.75 13.08
CA ARG A 160 -0.88 -1.78 12.12
C ARG A 160 -2.07 -1.33 11.29
N LEU A 161 -2.19 -1.89 10.08
CA LEU A 161 -3.33 -1.69 9.21
C LEU A 161 -4.59 -2.21 9.89
N GLU A 162 -5.67 -1.46 9.77
CA GLU A 162 -6.99 -1.87 10.25
C GLU A 162 -8.00 -1.94 9.12
N VAL A 163 -8.82 -2.99 9.15
CA VAL A 163 -9.86 -3.20 8.15
C VAL A 163 -11.23 -2.95 8.79
N PRO A 164 -11.95 -1.90 8.37
CA PRO A 164 -13.30 -1.63 8.85
C PRO A 164 -14.27 -2.78 8.54
N ALA A 165 -15.32 -2.96 9.35
CA ALA A 165 -16.27 -4.06 9.20
C ALA A 165 -16.94 -4.09 7.81
N PHE A 166 -17.34 -2.94 7.27
CA PHE A 166 -17.92 -2.84 5.93
C PHE A 166 -16.93 -3.24 4.82
N SER A 167 -15.63 -3.04 5.05
CA SER A 167 -14.55 -3.42 4.13
C SER A 167 -14.31 -4.93 4.18
N LYS A 168 -14.26 -5.52 5.40
CA LYS A 168 -14.23 -6.99 5.58
C LYS A 168 -15.41 -7.68 4.90
N ALA A 169 -16.61 -7.10 4.99
CA ALA A 169 -17.82 -7.60 4.36
C ALA A 169 -17.91 -7.28 2.85
N LYS A 170 -16.91 -6.60 2.28
CA LYS A 170 -16.88 -6.13 0.89
C LYS A 170 -18.15 -5.38 0.47
N ALA A 171 -18.66 -4.50 1.34
CA ALA A 171 -19.82 -3.67 1.04
C ALA A 171 -19.63 -2.94 -0.31
N PRO A 172 -20.62 -2.96 -1.22
CA PRO A 172 -20.43 -2.52 -2.61
C PRO A 172 -20.24 -1.01 -2.76
N GLY A 173 -20.78 -0.21 -1.83
CA GLY A 173 -20.66 1.25 -1.84
C GLY A 173 -19.39 1.78 -1.17
N ARG A 174 -18.52 0.91 -0.65
CA ARG A 174 -17.39 1.35 0.18
C ARG A 174 -16.43 2.22 -0.62
N VAL A 175 -16.02 3.32 0.01
CA VAL A 175 -15.11 4.32 -0.56
C VAL A 175 -13.92 4.49 0.36
N PHE A 176 -12.78 4.85 -0.22
CA PHE A 176 -11.57 5.21 0.48
C PHE A 176 -11.12 6.60 0.05
N GLU A 177 -10.41 7.31 0.92
CA GLU A 177 -9.76 8.57 0.59
C GLU A 177 -8.30 8.48 1.03
N MET A 178 -7.41 8.47 0.04
CA MET A 178 -5.97 8.57 0.24
C MET A 178 -5.58 10.05 0.31
N ARG A 179 -4.87 10.43 1.36
CA ARG A 179 -4.38 11.79 1.54
C ARG A 179 -2.88 11.82 1.76
N ASP A 180 -2.22 12.71 1.01
CA ASP A 180 -0.79 13.01 1.13
C ASP A 180 -0.62 14.40 1.73
N TYR A 181 0.10 14.47 2.84
CA TYR A 181 0.44 15.74 3.48
C TYR A 181 1.95 15.94 3.34
N GLU A 182 2.33 16.77 2.38
CA GLU A 182 3.72 17.16 2.13
C GLU A 182 4.10 18.31 3.07
N SER A 183 5.37 18.35 3.44
CA SER A 183 5.94 19.40 4.30
C SER A 183 7.16 20.03 3.65
N HIS A 184 7.44 21.29 3.98
CA HIS A 184 8.57 22.02 3.42
C HIS A 184 9.91 21.74 4.13
N SER A 185 9.92 20.85 5.12
CA SER A 185 11.14 20.30 5.75
C SER A 185 10.83 19.00 6.50
N GLU A 186 11.84 18.20 6.77
CA GLU A 186 11.76 16.95 7.53
C GLU A 186 11.27 17.19 8.96
N LEU A 187 11.77 18.26 9.62
CA LEU A 187 11.31 18.61 10.96
C LEU A 187 9.83 18.98 11.00
N LYS A 188 9.31 19.66 9.97
CA LYS A 188 7.88 19.96 9.86
C LYS A 188 7.05 18.72 9.54
N ALA A 189 7.56 17.81 8.72
CA ALA A 189 6.91 16.51 8.51
C ALA A 189 6.80 15.71 9.82
N LEU A 190 7.90 15.62 10.58
CA LEU A 190 7.91 14.94 11.88
C LEU A 190 6.96 15.62 12.89
N ASN A 191 6.91 16.95 12.89
CA ASN A 191 5.95 17.70 13.72
C ASN A 191 4.49 17.39 13.35
N LYS A 192 4.15 17.31 12.06
CA LYS A 192 2.79 16.91 11.65
C LYS A 192 2.49 15.46 12.01
N MET A 193 3.45 14.55 11.87
CA MET A 193 3.29 13.14 12.31
C MET A 193 3.05 13.05 13.82
N ALA A 194 3.75 13.83 14.63
CA ALA A 194 3.54 13.91 16.07
C ALA A 194 2.13 14.43 16.42
N MET A 195 1.61 15.43 15.69
CA MET A 195 0.22 15.90 15.84
C MET A 195 -0.80 14.77 15.63
N PHE A 196 -0.56 13.89 14.64
CA PHE A 196 -1.40 12.70 14.44
C PHE A 196 -1.26 11.68 15.56
N ASP A 197 -0.02 11.36 15.95
CA ASP A 197 0.28 10.40 17.01
C ASP A 197 -0.30 10.82 18.37
N GLU A 198 -0.31 12.13 18.67
CA GLU A 198 -0.79 12.69 19.93
C GLU A 198 -2.31 12.94 19.99
N GLY A 199 -3.04 12.84 18.88
CA GLY A 199 -4.50 12.92 18.97
C GLY A 199 -5.30 12.91 17.67
N GLU A 200 -4.77 13.39 16.53
CA GLU A 200 -5.58 13.50 15.30
C GLU A 200 -6.07 12.13 14.83
N THR A 201 -5.23 11.09 14.96
CA THR A 201 -5.61 9.71 14.64
C THR A 201 -6.78 9.22 15.48
N GLN A 202 -6.77 9.46 16.80
CA GLN A 202 -7.87 9.04 17.67
C GLN A 202 -9.14 9.84 17.36
N LEU A 203 -9.02 11.14 17.10
CA LEU A 203 -10.14 11.98 16.71
C LEU A 203 -10.83 11.48 15.44
N MET A 204 -10.06 11.10 14.42
CA MET A 204 -10.63 10.54 13.19
C MET A 204 -11.40 9.23 13.44
N ARG A 205 -10.92 8.39 14.37
CA ARG A 205 -11.62 7.16 14.78
C ARG A 205 -12.94 7.48 15.46
N ASP A 206 -12.91 8.38 16.44
CA ASP A 206 -14.10 8.78 17.22
C ASP A 206 -15.19 9.37 16.32
N LEU A 207 -14.79 10.10 15.27
CA LEU A 207 -15.70 10.71 14.30
C LEU A 207 -16.19 9.75 13.20
N GLY A 208 -15.81 8.48 13.27
CA GLY A 208 -16.28 7.45 12.35
C GLY A 208 -15.69 7.56 10.95
N MET A 209 -14.50 8.15 10.81
CA MET A 209 -13.81 8.28 9.51
C MET A 209 -13.09 6.99 9.08
N SER A 210 -13.22 5.93 9.88
CA SER A 210 -12.70 4.57 9.66
C SER A 210 -11.31 4.57 9.01
N PRO A 211 -10.27 5.06 9.71
CA PRO A 211 -8.92 5.04 9.16
C PRO A 211 -8.46 3.61 8.88
N VAL A 212 -7.70 3.44 7.80
CA VAL A 212 -7.15 2.14 7.39
C VAL A 212 -5.67 2.04 7.75
N PHE A 213 -4.91 3.11 7.54
CA PHE A 213 -3.54 3.26 8.03
C PHE A 213 -3.10 4.73 8.02
N PHE A 214 -2.04 5.03 8.78
CA PHE A 214 -1.24 6.26 8.65
C PHE A 214 0.24 5.87 8.53
N GLY A 215 0.96 6.47 7.60
CA GLY A 215 2.34 6.10 7.27
C GLY A 215 3.25 7.30 7.04
N GLN A 216 4.45 7.27 7.64
CA GLN A 216 5.55 8.17 7.34
C GLN A 216 6.24 7.65 6.08
N ALA A 217 6.32 8.44 5.01
CA ALA A 217 7.09 8.05 3.85
C ALA A 217 8.59 8.07 4.16
N LEU A 218 9.26 6.94 3.94
CA LEU A 218 10.70 6.77 4.10
C LEU A 218 11.44 6.87 2.76
N ALA A 219 10.78 6.41 1.70
CA ALA A 219 11.29 6.42 0.33
C ALA A 219 10.13 6.62 -0.66
N GLY A 220 10.46 7.14 -1.84
CA GLY A 220 9.52 7.38 -2.94
C GLY A 220 9.49 8.85 -3.37
N PRO A 221 8.71 9.19 -4.42
CA PRO A 221 8.56 10.57 -4.88
C PRO A 221 7.96 11.51 -3.83
N ASN A 222 8.29 12.81 -3.93
CA ASN A 222 7.70 13.93 -3.16
C ASN A 222 7.92 13.86 -1.64
N LEU A 223 9.09 13.39 -1.18
CA LEU A 223 9.47 13.51 0.22
C LEU A 223 9.77 14.98 0.61
N PRO A 224 9.58 15.37 1.88
CA PRO A 224 9.01 14.58 2.97
C PRO A 224 7.47 14.70 3.05
N HIS A 225 6.79 13.58 3.31
CA HIS A 225 5.35 13.56 3.53
C HIS A 225 4.91 12.40 4.44
N LEU A 226 3.67 12.50 4.91
CA LEU A 226 2.90 11.36 5.38
C LEU A 226 1.80 11.03 4.38
N ARG A 227 1.36 9.77 4.38
CA ARG A 227 0.20 9.29 3.64
C ARG A 227 -0.72 8.52 4.57
N TYR A 228 -2.03 8.69 4.39
CA TYR A 228 -3.02 7.94 5.16
C TYR A 228 -4.28 7.67 4.36
N PHE A 229 -5.04 6.67 4.80
CA PHE A 229 -6.33 6.30 4.24
C PHE A 229 -7.42 6.46 5.28
N THR A 230 -8.49 7.15 4.90
CA THR A 230 -9.79 7.11 5.60
C THR A 230 -10.79 6.40 4.71
N SER A 231 -11.92 5.95 5.26
CA SER A 231 -12.90 5.18 4.50
C SER A 231 -14.31 5.30 5.06
N GLY A 232 -15.29 4.89 4.24
CA GLY A 232 -16.68 4.80 4.66
C GLY A 232 -17.44 3.72 3.89
N PRO A 233 -18.58 3.24 4.42
CA PRO A 233 -19.40 2.22 3.77
C PRO A 233 -20.09 2.73 2.50
N THR A 234 -20.25 4.06 2.39
CA THR A 234 -20.75 4.79 1.22
C THR A 234 -20.02 6.14 1.10
N LEU A 235 -20.05 6.75 -0.09
CA LEU A 235 -19.56 8.12 -0.28
C LEU A 235 -20.25 9.12 0.63
N GLU A 236 -21.57 9.01 0.79
CA GLU A 236 -22.35 9.86 1.68
C GLU A 236 -21.88 9.76 3.13
N ALA A 237 -21.73 8.54 3.67
CA ALA A 237 -21.28 8.31 5.03
C ALA A 237 -19.86 8.87 5.26
N HIS A 238 -18.97 8.67 4.29
CA HIS A 238 -17.61 9.20 4.33
C HIS A 238 -17.58 10.73 4.35
N LEU A 239 -18.37 11.39 3.48
CA LEU A 239 -18.49 12.85 3.46
C LEU A 239 -19.14 13.38 4.75
N ALA A 240 -20.13 12.68 5.30
CA ALA A 240 -20.77 13.03 6.56
C ALA A 240 -19.80 12.97 7.74
N ALA A 241 -18.90 11.98 7.78
CA ALA A 241 -17.83 11.91 8.79
C ALA A 241 -16.86 13.10 8.67
N TRP A 242 -16.41 13.43 7.45
CA TRP A 242 -15.54 14.59 7.22
C TRP A 242 -16.18 15.93 7.58
N LYS A 243 -17.49 16.10 7.36
CA LYS A 243 -18.21 17.32 7.76
C LYS A 243 -18.15 17.57 9.27
N LYS A 244 -18.01 16.53 10.09
CA LYS A 244 -17.87 16.63 11.55
C LYS A 244 -16.46 17.03 11.98
N PHE A 245 -15.43 16.68 11.21
CA PHE A 245 -14.02 16.87 11.59
C PHE A 245 -13.62 18.34 11.71
N GLY A 246 -13.88 19.14 10.67
CA GLY A 246 -13.50 20.55 10.63
C GLY A 246 -14.02 21.41 11.80
N PRO A 247 -15.30 21.27 12.23
CA PRO A 247 -15.83 22.01 13.37
C PRO A 247 -15.63 21.34 14.74
N ASP A 248 -15.08 20.11 14.83
CA ASP A 248 -14.90 19.45 16.14
C ASP A 248 -13.93 20.27 17.02
N PRO A 249 -14.31 20.63 18.27
CA PRO A 249 -13.51 21.49 19.12
C PRO A 249 -12.13 20.90 19.47
N ARG A 250 -11.98 19.57 19.46
CA ARG A 250 -10.68 18.90 19.65
C ARG A 250 -9.76 19.14 18.47
N TRP A 251 -10.28 19.10 17.24
CA TRP A 251 -9.52 19.47 16.04
C TRP A 251 -9.18 20.96 16.05
N VAL A 252 -10.15 21.85 16.32
CA VAL A 252 -9.93 23.30 16.36
C VAL A 252 -8.82 23.65 17.34
N LYS A 253 -8.89 23.12 18.57
CA LYS A 253 -7.84 23.29 19.58
C LYS A 253 -6.46 22.81 19.10
N MET A 254 -6.41 21.66 18.43
CA MET A 254 -5.15 21.12 17.92
C MET A 254 -4.61 21.93 16.74
N LYS A 255 -5.48 22.36 15.82
CA LYS A 255 -5.12 23.21 14.68
C LYS A 255 -4.55 24.56 15.13
N ASP A 256 -5.10 25.12 16.20
CA ASP A 256 -4.73 26.44 16.70
C ASP A 256 -3.57 26.42 17.71
N ASP A 257 -3.11 25.24 18.12
CA ASP A 257 -1.92 25.09 18.97
C ASP A 257 -0.65 25.51 18.20
N PRO A 258 0.08 26.57 18.64
CA PRO A 258 1.29 27.05 17.97
C PRO A 258 2.37 25.97 17.79
N ARG A 259 2.36 24.92 18.61
CA ARG A 259 3.26 23.77 18.50
C ARG A 259 3.15 23.05 17.14
N TRP A 260 1.99 23.10 16.52
CA TRP A 260 1.70 22.45 15.24
C TRP A 260 1.69 23.42 14.05
N ALA A 261 2.06 24.69 14.26
CA ALA A 261 1.99 25.70 13.23
C ALA A 261 2.91 25.41 12.04
N ASN A 262 2.36 25.64 10.84
CA ASN A 262 3.06 25.57 9.55
C ASN A 262 3.79 24.23 9.33
N ASN A 263 3.14 23.12 9.66
CA ASN A 263 3.73 21.79 9.52
C ASN A 263 3.31 21.03 8.26
N THR A 264 2.43 21.61 7.43
CA THR A 264 1.97 21.05 6.16
C THR A 264 2.09 22.14 5.09
N SER A 265 2.71 21.85 3.95
CA SER A 265 2.83 22.77 2.80
C SER A 265 1.84 22.44 1.69
N ARG A 266 1.48 21.17 1.52
CA ARG A 266 0.51 20.72 0.52
C ARG A 266 -0.29 19.53 1.00
N ASN A 267 -1.57 19.54 0.67
CA ASN A 267 -2.51 18.46 0.96
C ASN A 267 -3.14 17.98 -0.36
N THR A 268 -2.91 16.73 -0.71
CA THR A 268 -3.51 16.12 -1.89
C THR A 268 -4.48 15.03 -1.44
N ALA A 269 -5.74 15.11 -1.85
CA ALA A 269 -6.76 14.10 -1.56
C ALA A 269 -7.17 13.38 -2.84
N ARG A 270 -7.23 12.05 -2.80
CA ARG A 270 -7.71 11.20 -3.89
C ARG A 270 -8.77 10.26 -3.36
N PHE A 271 -9.94 10.29 -3.98
CA PHE A 271 -11.00 9.33 -3.67
C PHE A 271 -10.79 8.07 -4.48
N LEU A 272 -10.95 6.94 -3.81
CA LEU A 272 -10.58 5.63 -4.27
C LEU A 272 -11.76 4.68 -4.10
N VAL A 273 -11.96 3.81 -5.09
CA VAL A 273 -12.85 2.66 -4.99
C VAL A 273 -12.05 1.37 -5.17
N PRO A 274 -12.38 0.32 -4.42
CA PRO A 274 -11.66 -0.94 -4.50
C PRO A 274 -11.95 -1.64 -5.84
N ALA A 275 -10.90 -2.15 -6.49
CA ALA A 275 -11.04 -3.10 -7.59
C ALA A 275 -11.64 -4.42 -7.07
N ALA A 276 -12.20 -5.23 -7.98
CA ALA A 276 -12.87 -6.48 -7.60
C ALA A 276 -11.96 -7.45 -6.81
N CYS A 277 -10.66 -7.48 -7.13
CA CYS A 277 -9.68 -8.33 -6.44
C CYS A 277 -9.19 -7.76 -5.10
N SER A 278 -9.51 -6.52 -4.75
CA SER A 278 -9.11 -5.90 -3.48
C SER A 278 -9.57 -6.73 -2.28
N GLN A 279 -8.67 -6.88 -1.30
CA GLN A 279 -8.97 -7.48 0.00
C GLN A 279 -9.44 -6.43 1.03
N LEU A 280 -9.37 -5.14 0.65
CA LEU A 280 -9.93 -3.99 1.36
C LEU A 280 -11.24 -3.53 0.67
#